data_AF-A0A6G3PTW3-F1
#
_entry.id   AF-A0A6G3PTW3-F1
#
_cell.length_a   1.000
_cell.length_b   1.000
_cell.length_c   1.000
_cell.angle_alpha   90.00
_cell.angle_beta   90.00
_cell.angle_gamma   90.00
#
_symmetry.space_group_name_H-M   'P 1'
#
loop_
_entity.id
_entity.type
_entity.pdbx_description
1 polymer ?
#
loop_
_entity_poly.entity_id
_entity_poly.type
_entity_poly.pdbx_seq_one_letter_code
_entity_poly.pdbx_strand_id
1 'polypeptide(L)'
;RDARRAAAGLPPVRDIVGPVLWVVLGPALVAATALGGLGGTWWLPALLWVLWLSAAVWWAVNLYQPAGQFRALLDVLANLAHNATLAVIMAEVCLIYATAGWYKIQGTRWQDGTALYYPLNLDYFTPWPALSDLLGASGLMVMVLTYGTVIVQVAFPFTLFNRRVKNVLLVAMICEHAGIALLLGLPFFSMAMIAADAVFLPTVFLVWLGARVTAGRRRLLSGLPGPWRTRERAGAPGTPGGEDGSSGPAWSGAARDGGEGGTEEPRRGGGGEGHTLVG
;
A
#
# COMPACT_ATOMS: atom_id res chain seq x y z
N ARG A 1 11.27 -6.58 -0.76
CA ARG A 1 12.51 -5.76 -0.67
C ARG A 1 13.67 -6.62 -0.15
N ASP A 2 13.42 -7.51 0.80
CA ASP A 2 14.44 -8.39 1.38
C ASP A 2 14.87 -9.53 0.45
N ALA A 3 13.96 -10.10 -0.34
CA ALA A 3 14.33 -11.10 -1.36
C ALA A 3 15.36 -10.59 -2.39
N ARG A 4 15.23 -9.33 -2.83
CA ARG A 4 16.22 -8.69 -3.74
C ARG A 4 17.53 -8.33 -3.05
N ARG A 5 17.53 -8.12 -1.72
CA ARG A 5 18.72 -7.82 -0.93
C ARG A 5 19.49 -9.09 -0.55
N ALA A 6 18.77 -10.17 -0.24
CA ALA A 6 19.31 -11.50 -0.05
C ALA A 6 20.01 -11.99 -1.33
N ALA A 7 19.38 -11.78 -2.50
CA ALA A 7 20.00 -12.02 -3.80
C ALA A 7 21.25 -11.13 -4.07
N ALA A 8 21.37 -10.00 -3.37
CA ALA A 8 22.51 -9.08 -3.46
C ALA A 8 23.52 -9.24 -2.30
N GLY A 9 23.38 -10.26 -1.45
CA GLY A 9 24.29 -10.53 -0.32
C GLY A 9 24.31 -9.45 0.77
N LEU A 10 23.34 -8.54 0.78
CA LEU A 10 23.28 -7.46 1.77
C LEU A 10 22.69 -7.98 3.09
N PRO A 11 23.23 -7.56 4.26
CA PRO A 11 22.70 -7.98 5.55
C PRO A 11 21.22 -7.58 5.70
N PRO A 12 20.40 -8.44 6.36
CA PRO A 12 18.98 -8.15 6.55
C PRO A 12 18.80 -6.84 7.32
N VAL A 13 17.82 -6.04 6.90
CA VAL A 13 17.48 -4.82 7.63
C VAL A 13 16.98 -5.23 9.01
N ARG A 14 17.61 -4.69 10.06
CA ARG A 14 17.16 -4.91 11.44
C ARG A 14 15.75 -4.33 11.56
N ASP A 15 14.75 -5.20 11.68
CA ASP A 15 13.37 -4.78 11.88
C ASP A 15 13.20 -4.31 13.33
N ILE A 16 13.43 -3.02 13.55
CA ILE A 16 13.24 -2.35 14.84
C ILE A 16 11.76 -1.98 15.02
N VAL A 17 11.00 -1.88 13.92
CA VAL A 17 9.61 -1.42 13.95
C VAL A 17 8.71 -2.50 14.54
N GLY A 18 8.91 -3.77 14.19
CA GLY A 18 8.18 -4.89 14.76
C GLY A 18 8.26 -4.94 16.29
N PRO A 19 9.45 -5.05 16.91
CA PRO A 19 9.61 -5.07 18.36
C PRO A 19 9.04 -3.84 19.07
N VAL A 20 9.18 -2.64 18.49
CA VAL A 20 8.60 -1.42 19.06
C VAL A 20 7.07 -1.47 19.00
N LEU A 21 6.47 -1.97 17.92
CA LEU A 21 5.02 -2.19 17.84
C LEU A 21 4.54 -3.15 18.92
N TRP A 22 5.28 -4.24 19.18
CA TRP A 22 4.96 -5.23 20.23
C TRP A 22 4.92 -4.63 21.62
N VAL A 23 5.98 -3.90 21.99
CA VAL A 23 6.15 -3.30 23.31
C VAL A 23 5.12 -2.19 23.57
N VAL A 24 4.56 -1.59 22.52
CA VAL A 24 3.52 -0.57 22.67
C VAL A 24 2.12 -1.19 22.65
N LEU A 25 1.81 -2.06 21.68
CA LEU A 25 0.47 -2.64 21.50
C LEU A 25 0.10 -3.64 22.59
N GLY A 26 1.05 -4.44 23.10
CA GLY A 26 0.80 -5.44 24.13
C GLY A 26 0.33 -4.80 25.45
N PRO A 27 1.10 -3.87 26.04
CA PRO A 27 0.71 -3.16 27.25
C PRO A 27 -0.55 -2.33 27.07
N ALA A 28 -0.76 -1.72 25.90
CA ALA A 28 -2.00 -1.00 25.60
C ALA A 28 -3.23 -1.93 25.60
N LEU A 29 -3.12 -3.13 25.00
CA LEU A 29 -4.20 -4.12 24.99
C LEU A 29 -4.45 -4.68 26.39
N VAL A 30 -3.40 -4.95 27.17
CA VAL A 30 -3.49 -5.38 28.57
C VAL A 30 -4.18 -4.31 29.43
N ALA A 31 -3.75 -3.05 29.32
CA ALA A 31 -4.34 -1.95 30.06
C ALA A 31 -5.81 -1.74 29.67
N ALA A 32 -6.13 -1.76 28.37
CA ALA A 32 -7.50 -1.64 27.90
C ALA A 32 -8.39 -2.80 28.37
N THR A 33 -7.85 -4.03 28.43
CA THR A 33 -8.58 -5.20 28.96
C THR A 33 -8.79 -5.08 30.47
N ALA A 34 -7.73 -4.75 31.23
CA ALA A 34 -7.76 -4.68 32.69
C ALA A 34 -8.61 -3.52 33.22
N LEU A 35 -8.64 -2.39 32.51
CA LEU A 35 -9.43 -1.21 32.88
C LEU A 35 -10.90 -1.32 32.40
N GLY A 36 -11.30 -2.44 31.78
CA GLY A 36 -12.63 -2.58 31.17
C GLY A 36 -12.86 -1.62 29.99
N GLY A 37 -11.80 -1.01 29.46
CA GLY A 37 -11.85 0.00 28.39
C GLY A 37 -12.18 -0.57 27.01
N LEU A 38 -12.12 -1.89 26.84
CA LEU A 38 -12.60 -2.59 25.64
C LEU A 38 -14.12 -2.86 25.66
N GLY A 39 -14.85 -2.16 26.54
CA GLY A 39 -16.26 -2.35 26.86
C GLY A 39 -17.13 -2.84 25.70
N GLY A 40 -18.02 -3.80 26.00
CA GLY A 40 -18.89 -4.43 25.02
C GLY A 40 -18.90 -5.95 25.13
N THR A 41 -19.27 -6.61 24.03
CA THR A 41 -19.41 -8.05 23.88
C THR A 41 -18.05 -8.78 23.91
N TRP A 42 -18.01 -9.94 24.58
CA TRP A 42 -16.81 -10.76 24.84
C TRP A 42 -15.98 -11.13 23.60
N TRP A 43 -16.59 -11.18 22.41
CA TRP A 43 -15.92 -11.60 21.19
C TRP A 43 -14.88 -10.59 20.68
N LEU A 44 -15.08 -9.29 20.94
CA LEU A 44 -14.18 -8.24 20.45
C LEU A 44 -12.83 -8.27 21.17
N PRO A 45 -12.77 -8.31 22.52
CA PRO A 45 -11.51 -8.57 23.23
C PRO A 45 -10.86 -9.88 22.81
N ALA A 46 -11.63 -10.96 22.67
CA ALA A 46 -11.10 -12.25 22.24
C ALA A 46 -10.44 -12.18 20.86
N LEU A 47 -11.06 -11.50 19.90
CA LEU A 47 -10.52 -11.28 18.56
C LEU A 47 -9.22 -10.47 18.60
N LEU A 48 -9.16 -9.40 19.39
CA LEU A 48 -7.95 -8.58 19.55
C LEU A 48 -6.79 -9.39 20.14
N TRP A 49 -7.06 -10.22 21.15
CA TRP A 49 -6.08 -11.12 21.75
C TRP A 49 -5.59 -12.19 20.77
N VAL A 50 -6.48 -12.80 19.98
CA VAL A 50 -6.10 -13.78 18.94
C VAL A 50 -5.25 -13.11 17.86
N LEU A 51 -5.61 -11.90 17.40
CA LEU A 51 -4.82 -11.15 16.41
C LEU A 51 -3.42 -10.82 16.95
N TRP A 52 -3.35 -10.37 18.20
CA TRP A 52 -2.07 -10.08 18.85
C TRP A 52 -1.23 -11.36 19.04
N LEU A 53 -1.81 -12.46 19.52
CA LEU A 53 -1.06 -13.71 19.71
C LEU A 53 -0.59 -14.32 18.38
N SER A 54 -1.45 -14.31 17.35
CA SER A 54 -1.09 -14.83 16.03
C SER A 54 0.06 -14.06 15.38
N ALA A 55 0.06 -12.73 15.49
CA ALA A 55 1.19 -11.92 15.05
C ALA A 55 2.47 -12.22 15.88
N ALA A 56 2.34 -12.55 17.17
CA ALA A 56 3.47 -12.81 18.06
C ALA A 56 4.14 -14.14 17.67
N VAL A 57 3.31 -15.15 17.45
CA VAL A 57 3.73 -16.45 16.93
C VAL A 57 4.40 -16.30 15.57
N TRP A 58 3.82 -15.52 14.66
CA TRP A 58 4.42 -15.26 13.34
C TRP A 58 5.80 -14.59 13.46
N TRP A 59 5.93 -13.58 14.33
CA TRP A 59 7.21 -12.92 14.59
C TRP A 59 8.25 -13.87 15.19
N ALA A 60 7.85 -14.72 16.16
CA ALA A 60 8.73 -15.72 16.76
C ALA A 60 9.21 -16.75 15.72
N VAL A 61 8.31 -17.29 14.89
CA VAL A 61 8.68 -18.20 13.79
C VAL A 61 9.70 -17.56 12.85
N ASN A 62 9.54 -16.27 12.54
CA ASN A 62 10.45 -15.54 11.68
C ASN A 62 11.85 -15.36 12.29
N LEU A 63 11.97 -15.35 13.63
CA LEU A 63 13.24 -15.21 14.33
C LEU A 63 14.00 -16.54 14.45
N TYR A 64 13.31 -17.65 14.71
CA TYR A 64 13.96 -18.92 15.04
C TYR A 64 14.28 -19.82 13.83
N GLN A 65 13.49 -19.77 12.74
CA GLN A 65 13.63 -20.70 11.60
C GLN A 65 13.44 -19.98 10.24
N PRO A 66 14.37 -19.08 9.84
CA PRO A 66 14.19 -18.29 8.62
C PRO A 66 14.20 -19.10 7.31
N ALA A 67 14.73 -20.34 7.29
CA ALA A 67 14.89 -21.15 6.07
C ALA A 67 14.39 -22.61 6.17
N GLY A 68 13.57 -22.96 7.16
CA GLY A 68 13.09 -24.34 7.36
C GLY A 68 11.92 -24.75 6.46
N GLN A 69 11.79 -26.04 6.15
CA GLN A 69 10.64 -26.60 5.38
C GLN A 69 9.29 -26.32 6.07
N PHE A 70 9.26 -26.31 7.41
CA PHE A 70 8.08 -25.94 8.19
C PHE A 70 7.61 -24.50 7.93
N ARG A 71 8.54 -23.57 7.70
CA ARG A 71 8.23 -22.19 7.34
C ARG A 71 7.56 -22.11 5.97
N ALA A 72 8.06 -22.87 4.98
CA ALA A 72 7.45 -22.91 3.66
C ALA A 72 6.00 -23.39 3.73
N LEU A 73 5.69 -24.39 4.56
CA LEU A 73 4.32 -24.82 4.81
C LEU A 73 3.47 -23.72 5.46
N LEU A 74 3.98 -23.05 6.51
CA LEU A 74 3.28 -21.94 7.15
C LEU A 74 3.03 -20.77 6.20
N ASP A 75 3.97 -20.45 5.31
CA ASP A 75 3.82 -19.42 4.28
C ASP A 75 2.70 -19.80 3.29
N VAL A 76 2.63 -21.07 2.87
CA VAL A 76 1.52 -21.56 2.01
C VAL A 76 0.18 -21.45 2.72
N LEU A 77 0.09 -21.91 3.98
CA LEU A 77 -1.14 -21.82 4.78
C LEU A 77 -1.57 -20.38 5.01
N ALA A 78 -0.63 -19.48 5.33
CA ALA A 78 -0.89 -18.05 5.51
C ALA A 78 -1.40 -17.40 4.22
N ASN A 79 -0.80 -17.72 3.07
CA ASN A 79 -1.27 -17.23 1.77
C ASN A 79 -2.67 -17.75 1.43
N LEU A 80 -2.94 -19.03 1.70
CA LEU A 80 -4.27 -19.61 1.47
C LEU A 80 -5.31 -18.96 2.37
N ALA A 81 -5.03 -18.82 3.68
CA ALA A 81 -5.90 -18.17 4.64
C ALA A 81 -6.14 -16.70 4.27
N HIS A 82 -5.10 -15.98 3.84
CA HIS A 82 -5.21 -14.59 3.38
C HIS A 82 -6.15 -14.49 2.17
N ASN A 83 -5.94 -15.32 1.14
CA ASN A 83 -6.77 -15.31 -0.07
C ASN A 83 -8.22 -15.73 0.22
N ALA A 84 -8.42 -16.74 1.08
CA ALA A 84 -9.75 -17.16 1.51
C ALA A 84 -10.46 -16.03 2.27
N THR A 85 -9.76 -15.37 3.20
CA THR A 85 -10.29 -14.23 3.96
C THR A 85 -10.66 -13.08 3.02
N LEU A 86 -9.81 -12.74 2.05
CA LEU A 86 -10.12 -11.73 1.05
C LEU A 86 -11.35 -12.11 0.23
N ALA A 87 -11.49 -13.37 -0.19
CA ALA A 87 -12.66 -13.83 -0.93
C ALA A 87 -13.96 -13.71 -0.10
N VAL A 88 -13.91 -14.04 1.20
CA VAL A 88 -15.03 -13.87 2.13
C VAL A 88 -15.39 -12.40 2.27
N ILE A 89 -14.41 -11.52 2.53
CA ILE A 89 -14.64 -10.07 2.64
C ILE A 89 -15.24 -9.53 1.33
N MET A 90 -14.71 -9.93 0.18
CA MET A 90 -15.26 -9.53 -1.12
C MET A 90 -16.73 -9.97 -1.26
N ALA A 91 -17.06 -11.20 -0.88
CA ALA A 91 -18.44 -11.69 -0.91
C ALA A 91 -19.34 -10.90 0.05
N GLU A 92 -18.90 -10.66 1.29
CA GLU A 92 -19.63 -9.87 2.28
C GLU A 92 -19.89 -8.45 1.79
N VAL A 93 -18.90 -7.77 1.22
CA VAL A 93 -19.06 -6.42 0.66
C VAL A 93 -20.04 -6.42 -0.50
N CYS A 94 -19.99 -7.42 -1.38
CA CYS A 94 -21.00 -7.58 -2.43
C CYS A 94 -22.40 -7.73 -1.86
N LEU A 95 -22.56 -8.53 -0.81
CA LEU A 95 -23.84 -8.72 -0.14
C LEU A 95 -24.33 -7.44 0.55
N ILE A 96 -23.44 -6.71 1.22
CA ILE A 96 -23.75 -5.42 1.86
C ILE A 96 -24.30 -4.46 0.81
N TYR A 97 -23.65 -4.31 -0.35
CA TYR A 97 -24.13 -3.40 -1.39
C TYR A 97 -25.36 -3.90 -2.12
N ALA A 98 -25.44 -5.19 -2.44
CA ALA A 98 -26.62 -5.77 -3.06
C ALA A 98 -27.86 -5.57 -2.18
N THR A 99 -27.75 -5.92 -0.90
CA THR A 99 -28.85 -5.75 0.06
C THR A 99 -29.16 -4.29 0.29
N ALA A 100 -28.17 -3.41 0.48
CA ALA A 100 -28.39 -1.98 0.65
C ALA A 100 -29.10 -1.35 -0.55
N GLY A 101 -28.69 -1.70 -1.77
CA GLY A 101 -29.34 -1.24 -3.00
C GLY A 101 -30.77 -1.76 -3.13
N TRP A 102 -30.98 -3.06 -2.85
CA TRP A 102 -32.30 -3.69 -2.91
C TRP A 102 -33.28 -3.12 -1.88
N TYR A 103 -32.82 -2.83 -0.66
CA TYR A 103 -33.61 -2.15 0.35
C TYR A 103 -33.99 -0.73 -0.07
N LYS A 104 -33.08 -0.02 -0.75
CA LYS A 104 -33.39 1.33 -1.29
C LYS A 104 -34.47 1.26 -2.37
N ILE A 105 -34.40 0.31 -3.30
CA ILE A 105 -35.44 0.15 -4.36
C ILE A 105 -36.85 0.02 -3.77
N GLN A 106 -36.99 -0.62 -2.62
CA GLN A 106 -38.29 -0.83 -1.96
C GLN A 106 -38.78 0.40 -1.15
N GLY A 107 -37.92 1.37 -0.87
CA GLY A 107 -38.28 2.54 -0.07
C GLY A 107 -38.96 3.63 -0.90
N THR A 108 -40.14 4.08 -0.48
CA THR A 108 -40.91 5.13 -1.18
C THR A 108 -40.09 6.39 -1.45
N ARG A 109 -39.33 6.88 -0.47
CA ARG A 109 -38.46 8.07 -0.63
C ARG A 109 -37.39 7.90 -1.72
N TRP A 110 -36.89 6.69 -1.92
CA TRP A 110 -35.91 6.40 -2.98
C TRP A 110 -36.59 6.28 -4.34
N GLN A 111 -37.81 5.70 -4.38
CA GLN A 111 -38.64 5.65 -5.58
C GLN A 111 -39.05 7.05 -6.05
N ASP A 112 -39.38 7.94 -5.12
CA ASP A 112 -39.76 9.33 -5.38
C ASP A 112 -38.54 10.23 -5.68
N GLY A 113 -37.31 9.71 -5.58
CA GLY A 113 -36.08 10.48 -5.83
C GLY A 113 -35.76 11.53 -4.76
N THR A 114 -36.38 11.46 -3.58
CA THR A 114 -36.24 12.48 -2.51
C THR A 114 -35.42 12.00 -1.32
N ALA A 115 -34.92 10.76 -1.32
CA ALA A 115 -34.30 10.15 -0.14
C ALA A 115 -33.12 10.94 0.44
N LEU A 116 -32.28 11.54 -0.41
CA LEU A 116 -31.14 12.35 0.06
C LEU A 116 -31.53 13.75 0.56
N TYR A 117 -32.74 14.24 0.26
CA TYR A 117 -33.21 15.53 0.75
C TYR A 117 -33.29 15.56 2.29
N TYR A 118 -33.82 14.49 2.90
CA TYR A 118 -34.10 14.46 4.34
C TYR A 118 -32.84 14.49 5.21
N PRO A 119 -31.81 13.66 4.96
CA PRO A 119 -30.58 13.71 5.76
C PRO A 119 -29.83 15.04 5.62
N LEU A 120 -29.88 15.66 4.43
CA LEU A 120 -29.25 16.96 4.18
C LEU A 120 -29.96 18.12 4.91
N ASN A 121 -31.19 17.93 5.39
CA ASN A 121 -31.96 18.95 6.11
C ASN A 121 -32.15 18.60 7.59
N LEU A 122 -31.43 17.61 8.11
CA LEU A 122 -31.51 17.23 9.51
C LEU A 122 -30.33 17.86 10.26
N ASP A 123 -30.60 18.76 11.21
CA ASP A 123 -29.57 19.54 11.93
C ASP A 123 -28.46 18.67 12.56
N TYR A 124 -28.79 17.44 12.95
CA TYR A 124 -27.83 16.49 13.51
C TYR A 124 -26.84 15.92 12.47
N PHE A 125 -27.23 15.86 11.20
CA PHE A 125 -26.44 15.31 10.09
C PHE A 125 -25.98 16.39 9.11
N THR A 126 -25.88 17.66 9.53
CA THR A 126 -25.42 18.77 8.68
C THR A 126 -24.23 19.50 9.30
N PRO A 127 -23.02 18.89 9.32
CA PRO A 127 -21.82 19.55 9.84
C PRO A 127 -21.49 20.84 9.07
N TRP A 128 -21.91 20.92 7.80
CA TRP A 128 -21.71 22.05 6.90
C TRP A 128 -23.04 22.52 6.29
N PRO A 129 -23.85 23.29 7.02
CA PRO A 129 -25.20 23.67 6.58
C PRO A 129 -25.22 24.32 5.20
N ALA A 130 -24.29 25.24 4.91
CA ALA A 130 -24.22 25.90 3.61
C ALA A 130 -23.98 24.94 2.42
N LEU A 131 -23.26 23.83 2.64
CA LEU A 131 -23.02 22.83 1.60
C LEU A 131 -24.26 21.95 1.42
N SER A 132 -24.92 21.58 2.52
CA SER A 132 -26.18 20.82 2.49
C SER A 132 -27.31 21.62 1.85
N ASP A 133 -27.41 22.92 2.14
CA ASP A 133 -28.38 23.84 1.53
C ASP A 133 -28.16 23.97 0.02
N LEU A 134 -26.90 24.09 -0.42
CA LEU A 134 -26.57 24.15 -1.85
C LEU A 134 -26.99 22.87 -2.58
N LEU A 135 -26.74 21.70 -1.98
CA LEU A 135 -27.14 20.42 -2.55
C LEU A 135 -28.67 20.22 -2.52
N GLY A 136 -29.31 20.63 -1.42
CA GLY A 136 -30.76 20.53 -1.19
C GLY A 136 -31.60 21.54 -1.97
N ALA A 137 -31.00 22.65 -2.42
CA ALA A 137 -31.69 23.71 -3.16
C ALA A 137 -32.14 23.26 -4.56
N SER A 138 -31.52 22.24 -5.14
CA SER A 138 -31.87 21.71 -6.46
C SER A 138 -32.49 20.32 -6.35
N GLY A 139 -33.82 20.25 -6.53
CA GLY A 139 -34.54 18.97 -6.57
C GLY A 139 -34.00 18.01 -7.64
N LEU A 140 -33.54 18.55 -8.79
CA LEU A 140 -32.90 17.74 -9.82
C LEU A 140 -31.58 17.11 -9.32
N MET A 141 -30.75 17.87 -8.61
CA MET A 141 -29.49 17.37 -8.06
C MET A 141 -29.75 16.28 -7.02
N VAL A 142 -30.68 16.50 -6.10
CA VAL A 142 -31.10 15.50 -5.10
C VAL A 142 -31.61 14.23 -5.78
N MET A 143 -32.43 14.36 -6.83
CA MET A 143 -32.97 13.24 -7.58
C MET A 143 -31.86 12.44 -8.28
N VAL A 144 -30.94 13.12 -8.97
CA VAL A 144 -29.80 12.49 -9.64
C VAL A 144 -28.91 11.75 -8.65
N LEU A 145 -28.59 12.36 -7.50
CA LEU A 145 -27.80 11.70 -6.47
C LEU A 145 -28.56 10.50 -5.86
N THR A 146 -29.86 10.64 -5.63
CA THR A 146 -30.69 9.59 -5.01
C THR A 146 -30.72 8.35 -5.89
N TYR A 147 -31.05 8.49 -7.17
CA TYR A 147 -31.03 7.37 -8.10
C TYR A 147 -29.61 6.90 -8.42
N GLY A 148 -28.65 7.81 -8.51
CA GLY A 148 -27.24 7.51 -8.76
C GLY A 148 -26.69 6.53 -7.71
N THR A 149 -26.90 6.83 -6.43
CA THR A 149 -26.52 5.94 -5.32
C THR A 149 -27.14 4.55 -5.46
N VAL A 150 -28.44 4.45 -5.76
CA VAL A 150 -29.12 3.15 -5.94
C VAL A 150 -28.52 2.37 -7.11
N ILE A 151 -28.35 3.02 -8.26
CA ILE A 151 -27.80 2.40 -9.47
C ILE A 151 -26.39 1.86 -9.19
N VAL A 152 -25.51 2.66 -8.58
CA VAL A 152 -24.12 2.24 -8.32
C VAL A 152 -24.10 1.05 -7.35
N GLN A 153 -24.86 1.09 -6.25
CA GLN A 153 -24.87 0.01 -5.26
C GLN A 153 -25.47 -1.30 -5.81
N VAL A 154 -26.54 -1.21 -6.59
CA VAL A 154 -27.16 -2.39 -7.22
C VAL A 154 -26.29 -2.94 -8.34
N ALA A 155 -25.66 -2.08 -9.14
CA ALA A 155 -24.81 -2.52 -10.24
C ALA A 155 -23.48 -3.13 -9.77
N PHE A 156 -22.96 -2.71 -8.61
CA PHE A 156 -21.64 -3.10 -8.15
C PHE A 156 -21.35 -4.62 -8.24
N PRO A 157 -22.17 -5.53 -7.67
CA PRO A 157 -21.91 -6.98 -7.73
C PRO A 157 -21.83 -7.52 -9.16
N PHE A 158 -22.62 -6.97 -10.08
CA PHE A 158 -22.67 -7.41 -11.48
C PHE A 158 -21.51 -6.86 -12.32
N THR A 159 -20.97 -5.70 -11.96
CA THR A 159 -19.90 -5.06 -12.72
C THR A 159 -18.51 -5.63 -12.46
N LEU A 160 -18.35 -6.48 -11.45
CA LEU A 160 -17.06 -7.07 -11.06
C LEU A 160 -16.37 -7.83 -12.19
N PHE A 161 -17.14 -8.37 -13.15
CA PHE A 161 -16.61 -9.09 -14.31
C PHE A 161 -15.92 -8.18 -15.34
N ASN A 162 -16.24 -6.88 -15.38
CA ASN A 162 -15.65 -5.94 -16.33
C ASN A 162 -14.74 -4.95 -15.61
N ARG A 163 -13.42 -5.09 -15.80
CA ARG A 163 -12.40 -4.28 -15.13
C ARG A 163 -12.57 -2.76 -15.32
N ARG A 164 -13.07 -2.31 -16.47
CA ARG A 164 -13.27 -0.86 -16.72
C ARG A 164 -14.47 -0.35 -15.94
N VAL A 165 -15.60 -1.03 -16.05
CA VAL A 165 -16.84 -0.66 -15.37
C VAL A 165 -16.67 -0.74 -13.86
N LYS A 166 -16.04 -1.82 -13.37
CA LYS A 166 -15.66 -1.98 -11.96
C LYS A 166 -14.89 -0.78 -11.43
N ASN A 167 -13.86 -0.32 -12.14
CA ASN A 167 -13.03 0.78 -11.65
C ASN A 167 -13.80 2.11 -11.61
N VAL A 168 -14.66 2.37 -12.60
CA VAL A 168 -15.53 3.57 -12.60
C VAL A 168 -16.50 3.52 -11.43
N LEU A 169 -17.16 2.37 -11.20
CA LEU A 169 -18.08 2.21 -10.08
C LEU A 169 -17.35 2.32 -8.74
N LEU A 170 -16.15 1.76 -8.59
CA LEU A 170 -15.37 1.90 -7.36
C LEU A 170 -15.05 3.36 -7.04
N VAL A 171 -14.73 4.18 -8.06
CA VAL A 171 -14.55 5.62 -7.85
C VAL A 171 -15.86 6.26 -7.40
N ALA A 172 -16.99 5.92 -8.03
CA ALA A 172 -18.29 6.44 -7.63
C ALA A 172 -18.67 6.04 -6.18
N MET A 173 -18.39 4.81 -5.78
CA MET A 173 -18.64 4.30 -4.42
C MET A 173 -17.77 5.01 -3.38
N ILE A 174 -16.47 5.18 -3.65
CA ILE A 174 -15.57 5.94 -2.77
C ILE A 174 -16.04 7.39 -2.66
N CYS A 175 -16.48 8.01 -3.77
CA CYS A 175 -17.06 9.35 -3.76
C CYS A 175 -18.36 9.42 -2.95
N GLU A 176 -19.22 8.40 -3.02
CA GLU A 176 -20.44 8.32 -2.22
C GLU A 176 -20.09 8.32 -0.72
N HIS A 177 -19.18 7.44 -0.30
CA HIS A 177 -18.77 7.36 1.10
C HIS A 177 -18.05 8.62 1.57
N ALA A 178 -17.21 9.22 0.73
CA ALA A 178 -16.59 10.52 1.03
C ALA A 178 -17.64 11.63 1.16
N GLY A 179 -18.66 11.62 0.29
CA GLY A 179 -19.81 12.51 0.37
C GLY A 179 -20.55 12.34 1.69
N ILE A 180 -20.85 11.11 2.10
CA ILE A 180 -21.47 10.81 3.41
C ILE A 180 -20.58 11.29 4.58
N ALA A 181 -19.26 11.09 4.50
CA ALA A 181 -18.32 11.50 5.54
C ALA A 181 -18.36 13.02 5.76
N LEU A 182 -18.39 13.78 4.68
CA LEU A 182 -18.37 15.24 4.68
C LEU A 182 -19.74 15.83 4.95
N LEU A 183 -20.76 15.41 4.21
CA LEU A 183 -22.10 16.00 4.23
C LEU A 183 -22.91 15.54 5.43
N LEU A 184 -22.81 14.26 5.82
CA LEU A 184 -23.62 13.68 6.89
C LEU A 184 -22.86 13.56 8.22
N GLY A 185 -21.58 13.95 8.26
CA GLY A 185 -20.79 13.91 9.50
C GLY A 185 -20.52 12.50 10.01
N LEU A 186 -20.45 11.50 9.12
CA LEU A 186 -20.25 10.08 9.47
C LEU A 186 -18.86 9.57 9.06
N PRO A 187 -17.73 10.18 9.52
CA PRO A 187 -16.41 9.89 9.01
C PRO A 187 -15.95 8.45 9.31
N PHE A 188 -16.22 7.93 10.50
CA PHE A 188 -15.78 6.58 10.89
C PHE A 188 -16.47 5.48 10.09
N PHE A 189 -17.78 5.64 9.87
CA PHE A 189 -18.55 4.74 9.02
C PHE A 189 -18.01 4.76 7.58
N SER A 190 -17.85 5.95 7.00
CA SER A 190 -17.33 6.09 5.65
C SER A 190 -15.89 5.58 5.48
N MET A 191 -15.02 5.77 6.48
CA MET A 191 -13.67 5.21 6.44
C MET A 191 -13.69 3.68 6.43
N ALA A 192 -14.57 3.05 7.21
CA ALA A 192 -14.73 1.60 7.19
C ALA A 192 -15.22 1.11 5.82
N MET A 193 -16.20 1.78 5.23
CA MET A 193 -16.71 1.43 3.89
C MET A 193 -15.66 1.63 2.78
N ILE A 194 -14.91 2.74 2.79
CA ILE A 194 -13.81 2.97 1.84
C ILE A 194 -12.71 1.92 2.00
N ALA A 195 -12.40 1.50 3.22
CA ALA A 195 -11.44 0.43 3.47
C ALA A 195 -11.93 -0.92 2.91
N ALA A 196 -13.23 -1.20 3.01
CA ALA A 196 -13.84 -2.36 2.40
C ALA A 196 -13.81 -2.30 0.85
N ASP A 197 -14.09 -1.14 0.26
CA ASP A 197 -14.00 -0.92 -1.19
C ASP A 197 -12.56 -1.07 -1.73
N ALA A 198 -11.56 -0.71 -0.91
CA ALA A 198 -10.15 -0.85 -1.25
C ALA A 198 -9.73 -2.30 -1.54
N VAL A 199 -10.49 -3.30 -1.08
CA VAL A 199 -10.26 -4.72 -1.40
C VAL A 199 -10.40 -4.98 -2.90
N PHE A 200 -11.25 -4.21 -3.59
CA PHE A 200 -11.49 -4.37 -5.03
C PHE A 200 -10.58 -3.51 -5.91
N LEU A 201 -9.76 -2.64 -5.30
CA LEU A 201 -8.83 -1.76 -6.02
C LEU A 201 -7.72 -2.57 -6.70
N PRO A 202 -7.22 -2.12 -7.87
CA PRO A 202 -6.08 -2.77 -8.52
C PRO A 202 -4.85 -2.77 -7.61
N THR A 203 -4.20 -3.93 -7.44
CA THR A 203 -2.96 -4.06 -6.66
C THR A 203 -1.89 -3.05 -7.09
N VAL A 204 -1.78 -2.79 -8.40
CA VAL A 204 -0.84 -1.80 -8.96
C VAL A 204 -1.11 -0.40 -8.41
N PHE A 205 -2.38 -0.01 -8.29
CA PHE A 205 -2.77 1.27 -7.73
C PHE A 205 -2.42 1.37 -6.24
N LEU A 206 -2.73 0.33 -5.46
CA LEU A 206 -2.40 0.28 -4.03
C LEU A 206 -0.88 0.37 -3.77
N VAL A 207 -0.09 -0.36 -4.56
CA VAL A 207 1.38 -0.33 -4.47
C VAL A 207 1.93 1.04 -4.88
N TRP A 208 1.41 1.63 -5.96
CA TRP A 208 1.78 2.98 -6.40
C TRP A 208 1.47 4.03 -5.32
N LEU A 209 0.28 3.98 -4.73
CA LEU A 209 -0.13 4.89 -3.66
C LEU A 209 0.78 4.73 -2.43
N GLY A 210 1.05 3.49 -2.02
CA GLY A 210 1.98 3.20 -0.93
C GLY A 210 3.41 3.72 -1.19
N ALA A 211 3.90 3.58 -2.42
CA ALA A 211 5.19 4.16 -2.82
C ALA A 211 5.19 5.69 -2.73
N ARG A 212 4.09 6.34 -3.13
CA ARG A 212 3.98 7.81 -3.09
C ARG A 212 3.87 8.35 -1.67
N VAL A 213 3.10 7.69 -0.81
CA VAL A 213 2.95 8.02 0.62
C VAL A 213 4.28 7.84 1.34
N THR A 214 4.98 6.73 1.12
CA THR A 214 6.30 6.50 1.74
C THR A 214 7.36 7.47 1.25
N ALA A 215 7.33 7.87 -0.03
CA ALA A 215 8.20 8.92 -0.56
C ALA A 215 7.89 10.29 0.06
N GLY A 216 6.61 10.64 0.19
CA GLY A 216 6.16 11.87 0.87
C GLY A 216 6.61 11.92 2.33
N ARG A 217 6.37 10.83 3.08
CA ARG A 217 6.81 10.69 4.47
C ARG A 217 8.33 10.84 4.60
N ARG A 218 9.10 10.22 3.71
CA ARG A 218 10.57 10.35 3.70
C ARG A 218 11.02 11.79 3.48
N ARG A 219 10.35 12.54 2.59
CA ARG A 219 10.66 13.96 2.34
C ARG A 219 10.33 14.83 3.55
N LEU A 220 9.19 14.59 4.20
CA LEU A 220 8.80 15.30 5.42
C LEU A 220 9.75 14.99 6.58
N LEU A 221 10.09 13.72 6.80
CA LEU A 221 11.00 13.31 7.87
C LEU A 221 12.48 13.63 7.58
N SER A 222 12.88 13.79 6.31
CA SER A 222 14.25 14.22 5.96
C SER A 222 14.54 15.68 6.30
N GLY A 223 13.50 16.48 6.61
CA GLY A 223 13.64 17.83 7.14
C GLY A 223 13.92 17.89 8.64
N LEU A 224 13.85 16.77 9.37
CA LEU A 224 14.17 16.74 10.80
C LEU A 224 15.69 16.54 10.99
N PRO A 225 16.38 17.42 11.74
CA PRO A 225 17.80 17.25 12.03
C PRO A 225 18.00 16.05 12.95
N GLY A 226 18.46 14.93 12.39
CA GLY A 226 18.75 13.70 13.12
C GLY A 226 20.18 13.70 13.70
N PRO A 227 20.39 13.40 15.00
CA PRO A 227 21.72 13.34 15.65
C PRO A 227 22.66 12.24 15.13
N TRP A 228 22.17 11.37 14.24
CA TRP A 228 22.83 10.14 13.83
C TRP A 228 23.87 10.33 12.71
N ARG A 229 23.93 11.49 12.05
CA ARG A 229 24.89 11.73 10.95
C ARG A 229 26.31 12.04 11.40
N THR A 230 26.52 12.40 12.66
CA THR A 230 27.86 12.80 13.15
C THR A 230 28.76 11.62 13.50
N ARG A 231 28.23 10.39 13.63
CA ARG A 231 29.07 9.23 13.99
C ARG A 231 29.80 8.59 12.79
N GLU A 232 29.28 8.72 11.58
CA GLU A 232 29.91 8.16 10.37
C GLU A 232 31.13 8.97 9.90
N ARG A 233 31.23 10.27 10.25
CA ARG A 233 32.43 11.09 9.96
C ARG A 233 33.54 10.97 11.00
N ALA A 234 33.26 10.47 12.20
CA ALA A 234 34.25 10.33 13.27
C ALA A 234 35.00 8.98 13.26
N GLY A 235 34.69 8.08 12.33
CA GLY A 235 35.27 6.74 12.23
C GLY A 235 36.16 6.51 11.01
N ALA A 236 36.57 7.56 10.29
CA ALA A 236 37.63 7.43 9.29
C ALA A 236 38.97 7.30 10.03
N PRO A 237 39.74 6.21 9.87
CA PRO A 237 41.06 6.12 10.47
C PRO A 237 41.94 7.22 9.88
N GLY A 238 42.42 8.11 10.74
CA GLY A 238 43.44 9.08 10.37
C GLY A 238 44.72 8.34 9.99
N THR A 239 45.19 8.58 8.76
CA THR A 239 46.53 8.20 8.32
C THR A 239 47.55 8.95 9.20
N PRO A 240 48.47 8.27 9.91
CA PRO A 240 49.51 8.97 10.67
C PRO A 240 50.49 9.63 9.71
N GLY A 241 50.87 10.87 10.03
CA GLY A 241 51.74 11.70 9.22
C GLY A 241 53.18 11.19 9.11
N GLY A 242 53.83 11.59 8.03
CA GLY A 242 55.27 11.73 7.92
C GLY A 242 55.57 13.16 7.48
N GLU A 243 56.11 13.96 8.38
CA GLU A 243 56.78 15.22 8.07
C GLU A 243 58.25 14.93 7.69
N ASP A 244 58.91 15.99 7.18
CA ASP A 244 60.30 16.14 6.71
C ASP A 244 60.45 15.93 5.19
N GLY A 245 60.73 16.91 4.33
CA GLY A 245 61.39 18.21 4.51
C GLY A 245 62.74 18.20 3.79
N SER A 246 62.80 18.59 2.49
CA SER A 246 63.89 19.39 1.87
C SER A 246 63.89 19.34 0.32
N SER A 247 63.68 20.53 -0.26
CA SER A 247 64.36 21.15 -1.41
C SER A 247 65.12 20.34 -2.49
N GLY A 248 64.75 20.57 -3.75
CA GLY A 248 65.67 20.54 -4.92
C GLY A 248 64.96 20.39 -6.28
N PRO A 249 65.11 21.33 -7.25
CA PRO A 249 64.42 21.25 -8.54
C PRO A 249 65.29 20.77 -9.72
N ALA A 250 64.57 20.21 -10.71
CA ALA A 250 64.80 20.25 -12.16
C ALA A 250 66.07 19.59 -12.75
N TRP A 251 65.86 18.57 -13.59
CA TRP A 251 66.53 18.50 -14.90
C TRP A 251 65.68 17.76 -15.95
N SER A 252 65.78 18.30 -17.16
CA SER A 252 65.13 17.97 -18.43
C SER A 252 65.86 16.90 -19.25
N GLY A 253 65.12 16.21 -20.13
CA GLY A 253 65.66 15.51 -21.31
C GLY A 253 64.55 14.65 -21.93
N ALA A 254 63.81 15.07 -22.96
CA ALA A 254 64.17 15.39 -24.35
C ALA A 254 64.57 14.18 -25.21
N ALA A 255 63.89 14.11 -26.38
CA ALA A 255 64.22 13.41 -27.63
C ALA A 255 63.74 11.94 -27.76
N ARG A 256 62.77 11.64 -28.65
CA ARG A 256 62.84 11.44 -30.14
C ARG A 256 62.82 9.91 -30.43
N ASP A 257 62.35 9.34 -31.53
CA ASP A 257 61.58 9.71 -32.74
C ASP A 257 61.46 8.39 -33.57
N GLY A 258 60.52 8.30 -34.52
CA GLY A 258 60.47 7.32 -35.61
C GLY A 258 59.94 5.91 -35.29
N GLY A 259 59.21 5.20 -36.14
CA GLY A 259 58.83 5.41 -37.53
C GLY A 259 58.48 4.06 -38.19
N GLU A 260 57.28 3.98 -38.78
CA GLU A 260 56.90 3.33 -40.06
C GLU A 260 57.16 1.84 -40.41
N GLY A 261 56.20 1.31 -41.20
CA GLY A 261 56.25 0.10 -42.04
C GLY A 261 55.37 -1.03 -41.52
N GLY A 262 54.41 -1.64 -42.23
CA GLY A 262 54.08 -1.68 -43.65
C GLY A 262 53.58 -3.10 -43.98
N THR A 263 52.29 -3.22 -44.31
CA THR A 263 51.60 -4.21 -45.18
C THR A 263 52.14 -5.64 -45.38
N GLU A 264 51.28 -6.65 -45.17
CA GLU A 264 51.05 -7.74 -46.15
C GLU A 264 49.76 -8.55 -45.82
N GLU A 265 48.79 -8.48 -46.75
CA GLU A 265 47.74 -9.48 -47.03
C GLU A 265 48.31 -10.40 -48.17
N PRO A 266 47.62 -11.42 -48.76
CA PRO A 266 46.29 -12.00 -48.51
C PRO A 266 46.19 -13.55 -48.70
N ARG A 267 44.93 -14.04 -48.58
CA ARG A 267 44.21 -14.88 -49.58
C ARG A 267 43.96 -16.38 -49.31
N ARG A 268 42.69 -16.72 -49.63
CA ARG A 268 42.06 -18.01 -50.04
C ARG A 268 41.20 -18.66 -48.95
N GLY A 269 39.93 -19.02 -49.16
CA GLY A 269 39.09 -19.04 -50.37
C GLY A 269 38.16 -20.26 -50.36
N GLY A 270 36.87 -20.06 -50.70
CA GLY A 270 35.88 -21.08 -51.08
C GLY A 270 35.23 -21.85 -49.92
N GLY A 271 33.94 -22.19 -49.91
CA GLY A 271 32.87 -22.14 -50.89
C GLY A 271 31.80 -23.20 -50.51
N GLY A 272 30.55 -23.02 -50.95
CA GLY A 272 29.45 -24.01 -50.93
C GLY A 272 28.50 -23.88 -49.72
N GLU A 273 27.31 -23.29 -49.84
CA GLU A 273 26.06 -23.81 -50.44
C GLU A 273 25.49 -25.08 -49.78
N GLY A 274 24.22 -24.97 -49.36
CA GLY A 274 23.20 -25.96 -49.75
C GLY A 274 22.69 -26.95 -48.70
N HIS A 275 21.44 -26.70 -48.26
CA HIS A 275 20.35 -27.65 -47.99
C HIS A 275 20.54 -28.80 -46.97
N THR A 276 19.64 -28.89 -45.98
CA THR A 276 18.69 -30.02 -45.88
C THR A 276 17.58 -29.77 -44.84
N LEU A 277 16.35 -30.09 -45.27
CA LEU A 277 15.11 -30.23 -44.52
C LEU A 277 15.01 -31.64 -43.90
N VAL A 278 14.03 -31.79 -43.01
CA VAL A 278 13.30 -33.01 -42.58
C VAL A 278 13.64 -33.53 -41.17
N GLY A 279 12.59 -33.56 -40.34
CA GLY A 279 12.51 -34.13 -38.99
C GLY A 279 11.36 -33.50 -38.22
#